data_AF-A0A1Q9NQB8-F1
#
_entry.id   AF-A0A1Q9NQB8-F1
#
_cell.length_a   1.000
_cell.length_b   1.000
_cell.length_c   1.000
_cell.angle_alpha   90.00
_cell.angle_beta   90.00
_cell.angle_gamma   90.00
#
_symmetry.space_group_name_H-M   'P 1'
#
loop_
_entity.id
_entity.type
_entity.pdbx_description
1 polymer ?
#
loop_
_entity_poly.entity_id
_entity_poly.type
_entity_poly.pdbx_seq_one_letter_code
_entity_poly.pdbx_strand_id
1 'polypeptide(L)'
;MMQIITINQWLGVLIAFTTLPPIYLLLKKYKISRIDDYLLFALFFISGFTILITDPIAGFTNKLFFYQLHHIAIDIGYLILFIHALRTIWKSPPVIYRAIGYGWFMILFILTLLWRVMEQPEIANVILFDLPHTFSSYFPLGAGLELDNGVIIYSTAFRYLGEFYRIYTLLFLLFAYVNISPLKETKVVMRAKNLWIICWLFILIHAISMFFTSITDIVSIFLLGSGIIIVYISLFIPEGVLISYIQITRLLNIYDAISNEETEKYLSIQENNEQIFTYLQTIDVEKILFNNGKD
;
A
#
# COMPACT_ATOMS: atom_id res chain seq x y z
N MET A 1 0.11 30.22 17.09
CA MET A 1 -1.34 30.03 17.31
C MET A 1 -1.59 28.53 17.26
N MET A 2 -2.24 27.93 18.26
CA MET A 2 -2.48 26.48 18.29
C MET A 2 -3.67 26.16 17.39
N GLN A 3 -3.47 25.38 16.33
CA GLN A 3 -4.55 25.01 15.39
C GLN A 3 -5.50 24.05 16.11
N ILE A 4 -6.81 24.34 16.08
CA ILE A 4 -7.83 23.48 16.68
C ILE A 4 -7.95 22.22 15.82
N ILE A 5 -7.83 21.04 16.45
CA ILE A 5 -8.00 19.76 15.77
C ILE A 5 -9.42 19.68 15.20
N THR A 6 -9.54 19.46 13.90
CA THR A 6 -10.84 19.35 13.23
C THR A 6 -11.51 18.01 13.54
N ILE A 7 -12.84 17.94 13.42
CA ILE A 7 -13.60 16.68 13.57
C ILE A 7 -13.05 15.59 12.62
N ASN A 8 -12.63 15.99 11.41
CA ASN A 8 -12.05 15.10 10.40
C ASN A 8 -10.74 14.46 10.87
N GLN A 9 -9.91 15.19 11.60
CA GLN A 9 -8.67 14.68 12.17
C GLN A 9 -8.91 13.65 13.29
N TRP A 10 -9.89 13.90 14.17
CA TRP A 10 -10.30 12.91 15.18
C TRP A 10 -10.89 11.65 14.55
N LEU A 11 -11.67 11.81 13.48
CA LEU A 11 -12.19 10.68 12.71
C LEU A 11 -11.04 9.88 12.07
N GLY A 12 -10.01 10.56 11.55
CA GLY A 12 -8.80 9.91 11.03
C GLY A 12 -8.09 9.05 12.08
N VAL A 13 -7.95 9.55 13.31
CA VAL A 13 -7.37 8.79 14.43
C VAL A 13 -8.23 7.56 14.76
N LEU A 14 -9.57 7.71 14.81
CA LEU A 14 -10.48 6.58 15.05
C LEU A 14 -10.34 5.51 13.96
N ILE A 15 -10.27 5.94 12.69
CA ILE A 15 -10.05 5.05 11.55
C ILE A 15 -8.67 4.37 11.67
N ALA A 16 -7.65 5.05 12.17
CA ALA A 16 -6.33 4.45 12.40
C ALA A 16 -6.46 3.21 13.30
N PHE A 17 -7.20 3.29 14.40
CA PHE A 17 -7.41 2.13 15.28
C PHE A 17 -8.13 0.96 14.60
N THR A 18 -8.96 1.20 13.57
CA THR A 18 -9.59 0.11 12.79
C THR A 18 -8.59 -0.68 11.94
N THR A 19 -7.37 -0.18 11.76
CA THR A 19 -6.29 -0.92 11.07
C THR A 19 -5.56 -1.91 11.99
N LEU A 20 -5.69 -1.82 13.31
CA LEU A 20 -5.02 -2.73 14.23
C LEU A 20 -5.48 -4.20 14.10
N PRO A 21 -6.80 -4.50 14.00
CA PRO A 21 -7.26 -5.86 13.78
C PRO A 21 -6.65 -6.55 12.54
N PRO A 22 -6.66 -5.96 11.32
CA PRO A 22 -6.02 -6.59 10.18
C PRO A 22 -4.50 -6.72 10.35
N ILE A 23 -3.81 -5.75 10.97
CA ILE A 23 -2.37 -5.88 11.28
C ILE A 23 -2.10 -7.15 12.10
N TYR A 24 -2.83 -7.32 13.21
CA TYR A 24 -2.66 -8.48 14.08
C TYR A 24 -2.93 -9.80 13.35
N LEU A 25 -4.03 -9.88 12.60
CA LEU A 25 -4.39 -11.10 11.86
C LEU A 25 -3.36 -11.45 10.79
N LEU A 26 -2.92 -10.46 10.01
CA LEU A 26 -1.94 -10.67 8.94
C LEU A 26 -0.56 -11.03 9.49
N LEU A 27 -0.11 -10.41 10.58
CA LEU A 27 1.13 -10.80 11.26
C LEU A 27 1.04 -12.20 11.85
N LYS A 28 -0.10 -12.58 12.44
CA LYS A 28 -0.34 -13.95 12.92
C LYS A 28 -0.26 -14.94 11.75
N LYS A 29 -0.92 -14.65 10.64
CA LYS A 29 -0.89 -15.48 9.42
C LYS A 29 0.53 -15.57 8.84
N TYR A 30 1.28 -14.47 8.79
CA TYR A 30 2.68 -14.46 8.38
C TYR A 30 3.56 -15.32 9.31
N LYS A 31 3.42 -15.20 10.63
CA LYS A 31 4.20 -15.98 11.59
C LYS A 31 4.02 -17.48 11.39
N ILE A 32 2.81 -17.91 11.05
CA ILE A 32 2.47 -19.32 10.83
C ILE A 32 2.90 -19.79 9.44
N SER A 33 2.55 -19.04 8.39
CA SER A 33 2.70 -19.48 6.99
C SER A 33 4.01 -19.06 6.33
N ARG A 34 4.71 -18.08 6.91
CA ARG A 34 5.92 -17.43 6.35
C ARG A 34 5.74 -16.83 4.96
N ILE A 35 4.50 -16.44 4.63
CA ILE A 35 4.17 -15.83 3.34
C ILE A 35 4.38 -14.32 3.40
N ASP A 36 5.41 -13.81 2.73
CA ASP A 36 5.75 -12.39 2.84
C ASP A 36 4.62 -11.46 2.40
N ASP A 37 3.70 -11.89 1.53
CA ASP A 37 2.58 -11.04 1.12
C ASP A 37 1.67 -10.69 2.31
N TYR A 38 1.53 -11.55 3.31
CA TYR A 38 0.88 -11.18 4.57
C TYR A 38 1.68 -10.14 5.36
N LEU A 39 3.01 -10.26 5.38
CA LEU A 39 3.87 -9.26 6.00
C LEU A 39 3.77 -7.91 5.27
N LEU A 40 3.80 -7.92 3.93
CA LEU A 40 3.65 -6.72 3.11
C LEU A 40 2.32 -6.02 3.41
N PHE A 41 1.20 -6.73 3.41
CA PHE A 41 -0.08 -6.11 3.74
C PHE A 41 -0.15 -5.63 5.21
N ALA A 42 0.46 -6.35 6.16
CA ALA A 42 0.57 -5.87 7.53
C ALA A 42 1.36 -4.55 7.61
N LEU A 43 2.49 -4.46 6.90
CA LEU A 43 3.29 -3.23 6.80
C LEU A 43 2.53 -2.10 6.08
N PHE A 44 1.70 -2.42 5.09
CA PHE A 44 0.82 -1.45 4.44
C PHE A 44 -0.18 -0.86 5.43
N PHE A 45 -0.83 -1.68 6.27
CA PHE A 45 -1.71 -1.19 7.33
C PHE A 45 -0.95 -0.41 8.41
N ILE A 46 0.25 -0.84 8.79
CA ILE A 46 1.11 -0.07 9.73
C ILE A 46 1.41 1.31 9.14
N SER A 47 1.73 1.38 7.84
CA SER A 47 1.95 2.65 7.15
C SER A 47 0.67 3.50 7.19
N GLY A 48 -0.50 2.92 6.88
CA GLY A 48 -1.81 3.57 7.02
C GLY A 48 -2.08 4.13 8.43
N PHE A 49 -1.80 3.34 9.46
CA PHE A 49 -1.89 3.76 10.86
C PHE A 49 -0.98 4.96 11.14
N THR A 50 0.30 4.88 10.73
CA THR A 50 1.26 5.96 10.91
C THR A 50 0.78 7.24 10.22
N ILE A 51 0.30 7.16 8.99
CA ILE A 51 -0.21 8.32 8.22
C ILE A 51 -1.35 9.00 8.99
N LEU A 52 -2.35 8.23 9.42
CA LEU A 52 -3.55 8.76 10.09
C LEU A 52 -3.27 9.33 11.48
N ILE A 53 -2.28 8.79 12.20
CA ILE A 53 -1.87 9.32 13.51
C ILE A 53 -0.98 10.55 13.36
N THR A 54 -0.06 10.54 12.39
CA THR A 54 0.92 11.63 12.23
C THR A 54 0.31 12.87 11.61
N ASP A 55 -0.73 12.76 10.80
CA ASP A 55 -1.42 13.91 10.19
C ASP A 55 -1.89 14.96 11.22
N PRO A 56 -2.74 14.62 12.22
CA PRO A 56 -3.17 15.59 13.22
C PRO A 56 -2.01 16.08 14.10
N ILE A 57 -1.04 15.23 14.40
CA ILE A 57 0.12 15.59 15.23
C ILE A 57 1.00 16.61 14.49
N ALA A 58 1.21 16.42 13.19
CA ALA A 58 1.97 17.34 12.35
C ALA A 58 1.30 18.71 12.31
N GLY A 59 0.00 18.78 12.02
CA GLY A 59 -0.75 20.05 12.00
C GLY A 59 -0.80 20.75 13.36
N PHE A 60 -0.88 20.01 14.46
CA PHE A 60 -0.92 20.60 15.80
C PHE A 60 0.45 21.12 16.25
N THR A 61 1.53 20.37 15.99
CA THR A 61 2.86 20.66 16.52
C THR A 61 3.73 21.49 15.58
N ASN A 62 3.42 21.49 14.28
CA ASN A 62 4.23 22.07 13.20
C ASN A 62 5.70 21.61 13.22
N LYS A 63 5.98 20.40 13.76
CA LYS A 63 7.33 19.86 13.81
C LYS A 63 7.66 19.14 12.51
N LEU A 64 8.80 19.50 11.91
CA LEU A 64 9.33 18.92 10.68
C LEU A 64 9.28 17.39 10.67
N PHE A 65 9.71 16.76 11.76
CA PHE A 65 9.75 15.30 11.88
C PHE A 65 8.39 14.64 11.62
N PHE A 66 7.28 15.22 12.08
CA PHE A 66 5.96 14.62 11.86
C PHE A 66 5.48 14.81 10.42
N TYR A 67 5.79 15.95 9.77
CA TYR A 67 5.53 16.11 8.34
C TYR A 67 6.30 15.07 7.52
N GLN A 68 7.59 14.91 7.81
CA GLN A 68 8.45 13.92 7.14
C GLN A 68 7.96 12.50 7.37
N LEU A 69 7.66 12.14 8.62
CA LEU A 69 7.18 10.80 8.95
C LEU A 69 5.85 10.47 8.27
N HIS A 70 4.90 11.43 8.24
CA HIS A 70 3.64 11.26 7.52
C HIS A 70 3.86 10.97 6.03
N HIS A 71 4.70 11.78 5.36
CA HIS A 71 4.91 11.68 3.92
C HIS A 71 5.72 10.45 3.53
N ILE A 72 6.78 10.14 4.27
CA ILE A 72 7.57 8.92 4.11
C ILE A 72 6.68 7.69 4.31
N ALA A 73 5.78 7.69 5.30
CA ALA A 73 4.86 6.57 5.52
C ALA A 73 3.91 6.38 4.32
N ILE A 74 3.44 7.47 3.68
CA ILE A 74 2.69 7.37 2.44
C ILE A 74 3.53 6.70 1.35
N ASP A 75 4.75 7.19 1.11
CA ASP A 75 5.60 6.67 0.04
C ASP A 75 5.99 5.20 0.27
N ILE A 76 6.23 4.81 1.53
CA ILE A 76 6.45 3.41 1.93
C ILE A 76 5.19 2.57 1.65
N GLY A 77 4.00 3.06 1.98
CA GLY A 77 2.74 2.37 1.69
C GLY A 77 2.61 2.04 0.20
N TYR A 78 2.89 3.01 -0.68
CA TYR A 78 2.87 2.77 -2.12
C TYR A 78 4.02 1.88 -2.59
N LEU A 79 5.22 2.01 -2.03
CA LEU A 79 6.31 1.08 -2.33
C LEU A 79 5.94 -0.38 -2.00
N ILE A 80 5.28 -0.62 -0.88
CA ILE A 80 4.81 -1.95 -0.49
C ILE A 80 3.82 -2.50 -1.54
N LEU A 81 2.86 -1.68 -1.98
CA LEU A 81 1.92 -2.06 -3.04
C LEU A 81 2.64 -2.35 -4.36
N PHE A 82 3.65 -1.56 -4.71
CA PHE A 82 4.47 -1.79 -5.89
C PHE A 82 5.22 -3.13 -5.81
N ILE A 83 5.85 -3.43 -4.67
CA ILE A 83 6.53 -4.72 -4.43
C ILE A 83 5.53 -5.87 -4.56
N HIS A 84 4.34 -5.73 -3.98
CA HIS A 84 3.28 -6.73 -4.09
C HIS A 84 2.83 -6.94 -5.55
N ALA A 85 2.65 -5.87 -6.33
CA ALA A 85 2.34 -5.97 -7.76
C ALA A 85 3.44 -6.73 -8.53
N LEU A 86 4.71 -6.43 -8.29
CA LEU A 86 5.83 -7.13 -8.93
C LEU A 86 5.83 -8.63 -8.60
N ARG A 87 5.62 -8.98 -7.31
CA ARG A 87 5.58 -10.37 -6.83
C ARG A 87 4.41 -11.17 -7.37
N THR A 88 3.31 -10.47 -7.68
CA THR A 88 2.08 -11.01 -8.22
C THR A 88 2.24 -11.44 -9.69
N ILE A 89 2.95 -10.64 -10.50
CA ILE A 89 3.11 -10.91 -11.94
C ILE A 89 4.33 -11.78 -12.23
N TRP A 90 5.46 -11.54 -11.55
CA TRP A 90 6.73 -12.16 -11.90
C TRP A 90 7.36 -12.94 -10.76
N LYS A 91 7.87 -14.13 -11.11
CA LYS A 91 8.79 -14.89 -10.25
C LYS A 91 10.11 -14.13 -10.05
N SER A 92 10.59 -13.48 -11.11
CA SER A 92 11.78 -12.62 -11.11
C SER A 92 11.48 -11.36 -11.92
N PRO A 93 11.09 -10.26 -11.26
CA PRO A 93 10.68 -9.05 -11.99
C PRO A 93 11.82 -8.47 -12.83
N PRO A 94 11.55 -7.98 -14.06
CA PRO A 94 12.58 -7.37 -14.89
C PRO A 94 13.25 -6.19 -14.18
N VAL A 95 14.57 -6.04 -14.40
CA VAL A 95 15.40 -5.04 -13.71
C VAL A 95 14.86 -3.61 -13.92
N ILE A 96 14.37 -3.30 -15.12
CA ILE A 96 13.88 -1.97 -15.47
C ILE A 96 12.72 -1.50 -14.58
N TYR A 97 11.72 -2.35 -14.33
CA TYR A 97 10.58 -2.00 -13.48
C TYR A 97 11.03 -1.80 -12.04
N ARG A 98 11.91 -2.68 -11.53
CA ARG A 98 12.48 -2.52 -10.18
C ARG A 98 13.26 -1.21 -10.05
N ALA A 99 14.12 -0.91 -11.02
CA ALA A 99 14.93 0.31 -11.01
C ALA A 99 14.07 1.58 -11.03
N ILE A 100 13.02 1.61 -11.84
CA ILE A 100 12.08 2.74 -11.88
C ILE A 100 11.35 2.89 -10.55
N GLY A 101 10.71 1.84 -10.04
CA GLY A 101 9.92 1.93 -8.80
C GLY A 101 10.77 2.25 -7.57
N TYR A 102 11.85 1.50 -7.34
CA TYR A 102 12.75 1.76 -6.21
C TYR A 102 13.50 3.09 -6.36
N GLY A 103 13.96 3.42 -7.57
CA GLY A 103 14.65 4.68 -7.84
C GLY A 103 13.76 5.89 -7.57
N TRP A 104 12.51 5.85 -8.03
CA TRP A 104 11.54 6.92 -7.78
C TRP A 104 11.23 7.06 -6.28
N PHE A 105 10.99 5.95 -5.58
CA PHE A 105 10.82 5.97 -4.12
C PHE A 105 12.03 6.59 -3.41
N MET A 106 13.26 6.20 -3.79
CA MET A 106 14.47 6.76 -3.17
C MET A 106 14.60 8.25 -3.41
N ILE A 107 14.24 8.74 -4.60
CA ILE A 107 14.21 10.19 -4.89
C ILE A 107 13.21 10.89 -3.96
N LEU A 108 11.97 10.39 -3.85
CA LEU A 108 10.95 10.99 -2.97
C LEU A 108 11.37 10.98 -1.50
N PHE A 109 11.95 9.85 -1.05
CA PHE A 109 12.44 9.70 0.31
C PHE A 109 13.54 10.73 0.61
N ILE A 110 14.54 10.86 -0.27
CA ILE A 110 15.63 11.84 -0.11
C ILE A 110 15.07 13.28 -0.13
N LEU A 111 14.21 13.62 -1.08
CA LEU A 111 13.61 14.96 -1.16
C LEU A 111 12.84 15.29 0.13
N THR A 112 12.08 14.34 0.67
CA THR A 112 11.32 14.52 1.91
C THR A 112 12.24 14.72 3.12
N LEU A 113 13.37 14.00 3.19
CA LEU A 113 14.36 14.20 4.25
C LEU A 113 15.03 15.58 4.19
N LEU A 114 15.11 16.20 3.02
CA LEU A 114 15.68 17.54 2.82
C LEU A 114 14.70 18.69 3.11
N TRP A 115 13.45 18.37 3.48
CA TRP A 115 12.45 19.38 3.77
C TRP A 115 12.81 20.29 4.94
N ARG A 116 12.25 21.50 4.90
CA ARG A 116 12.26 22.50 5.98
C ARG A 116 10.83 22.98 6.21
N VAL A 117 10.55 23.46 7.42
CA VAL A 117 9.26 24.09 7.72
C VAL A 117 9.20 25.41 6.99
N MET A 118 8.11 25.65 6.26
CA MET A 118 7.91 26.87 5.47
C MET A 118 6.42 27.18 5.30
N GLU A 119 6.10 28.44 5.11
CA GLU A 119 4.75 28.86 4.72
C GLU A 119 4.41 28.32 3.34
N GLN A 120 3.17 27.89 3.14
CA GLN A 120 2.69 27.36 1.87
C GLN A 120 1.79 28.42 1.21
N PRO A 121 2.18 28.99 0.07
CA PRO A 121 1.33 29.95 -0.63
C PRO A 121 0.15 29.23 -1.32
N GLU A 122 -0.91 29.98 -1.61
CA GLU A 122 -2.06 29.47 -2.37
C GLU A 122 -1.70 29.11 -3.82
N ILE A 123 -0.68 29.76 -4.38
CA ILE A 123 -0.11 29.48 -5.71
C ILE A 123 1.41 29.58 -5.57
N ALA A 124 2.14 28.60 -6.09
CA ALA A 124 3.60 28.61 -6.12
C ALA A 124 4.13 28.26 -7.50
N ASN A 125 5.31 28.79 -7.81
CA ASN A 125 6.12 28.26 -8.90
C ASN A 125 6.70 26.91 -8.47
N VAL A 126 6.19 25.83 -9.04
CA VAL A 126 6.63 24.46 -8.78
C VAL A 126 7.44 23.98 -9.97
N ILE A 127 8.77 23.94 -9.80
CA ILE A 127 9.78 23.59 -10.81
C ILE A 127 9.76 24.54 -12.04
N LEU A 128 8.71 24.48 -12.86
CA LEU A 128 8.52 25.26 -14.08
C LEU A 128 7.10 25.82 -14.27
N PHE A 129 6.14 25.42 -13.43
CA PHE A 129 4.73 25.79 -13.60
C PHE A 129 4.20 26.45 -12.34
N ASP A 130 3.40 27.50 -12.51
CA ASP A 130 2.63 28.06 -11.41
C ASP A 130 1.43 27.15 -11.16
N LEU A 131 1.45 26.50 -10.00
CA LEU A 131 0.46 25.51 -9.63
C LEU A 131 -0.32 26.00 -8.40
N PRO A 132 -1.64 25.75 -8.36
CA PRO A 132 -2.43 26.04 -7.17
C PRO A 132 -2.06 25.06 -6.05
N HIS A 133 -2.21 25.53 -4.82
CA HIS A 133 -2.08 24.74 -3.61
C HIS A 133 -2.96 23.49 -3.73
N THR A 134 -2.32 22.31 -3.68
CA THR A 134 -3.05 21.04 -3.64
C THR A 134 -3.60 20.83 -2.23
N PHE A 135 -4.61 19.98 -2.08
CA PHE A 135 -5.23 19.73 -0.78
C PHE A 135 -4.18 19.36 0.29
N SER A 136 -3.95 20.27 1.23
CA SER A 136 -3.03 20.10 2.35
C SER A 136 -3.75 20.48 3.65
N SER A 137 -3.83 19.53 4.57
CA SER A 137 -4.42 19.72 5.91
C SER A 137 -3.62 20.71 6.77
N TYR A 138 -2.44 21.12 6.32
CA TYR A 138 -1.48 21.91 7.10
C TYR A 138 -1.50 23.41 6.78
N PHE A 139 -2.24 23.85 5.76
CA PHE A 139 -2.28 25.26 5.38
C PHE A 139 -2.60 26.18 6.58
N PRO A 140 -1.87 27.30 6.78
CA PRO A 140 -0.85 27.89 5.90
C PRO A 140 0.60 27.41 6.15
N LEU A 141 0.85 26.57 7.16
CA LEU A 141 2.21 26.15 7.55
C LEU A 141 2.46 24.69 7.18
N GLY A 142 3.48 24.44 6.37
CA GLY A 142 3.82 23.10 5.91
C GLY A 142 5.30 22.80 5.99
N ALA A 143 5.72 21.83 5.20
CA ALA A 143 7.12 21.53 4.99
C ALA A 143 7.41 21.29 3.52
N GLY A 144 8.61 21.66 3.07
CA GLY A 144 9.01 21.44 1.69
C GLY A 144 10.47 21.69 1.42
N LEU A 145 10.84 21.41 0.19
CA LEU A 145 12.12 21.79 -0.39
C LEU A 145 11.87 22.91 -1.39
N GLU A 146 12.50 24.05 -1.12
CA GLU A 146 12.43 25.28 -1.89
C GLU A 146 13.86 25.70 -2.26
N LEU A 147 14.02 26.27 -3.45
CA LEU A 147 15.27 26.88 -3.90
C LEU A 147 15.38 28.32 -3.35
N ASP A 148 16.59 28.86 -3.30
CA ASP A 148 16.84 30.22 -2.77
C ASP A 148 16.08 31.33 -3.55
N ASN A 149 15.64 31.05 -4.77
CA ASN A 149 14.85 31.98 -5.60
C ASN A 149 13.32 31.86 -5.40
N GLY A 150 12.86 31.07 -4.44
CA GLY A 150 11.43 30.91 -4.13
C GLY A 150 10.71 29.78 -4.88
N VAL A 151 11.42 29.02 -5.72
CA VAL A 151 10.82 27.91 -6.49
C VAL A 151 10.68 26.67 -5.62
N ILE A 152 9.47 26.13 -5.53
CA ILE A 152 9.19 24.91 -4.77
C ILE A 152 9.50 23.69 -5.63
N ILE A 153 10.32 22.78 -5.12
CA ILE A 153 10.62 21.50 -5.78
C ILE A 153 9.58 20.45 -5.38
N TYR A 154 9.35 20.32 -4.08
CA TYR A 154 8.44 19.32 -3.50
C TYR A 154 8.05 19.72 -2.09
N SER A 155 6.76 19.81 -1.79
CA SER A 155 6.28 20.19 -0.44
C SER A 155 4.98 19.49 -0.06
N THR A 156 4.53 19.68 1.18
CA THR A 156 3.24 19.19 1.68
C THR A 156 2.04 19.77 0.92
N ALA A 157 2.20 20.92 0.26
CA ALA A 157 1.16 21.58 -0.55
C ALA A 157 1.32 21.36 -2.06
N PHE A 158 2.50 20.93 -2.52
CA PHE A 158 2.81 20.74 -3.94
C PHE A 158 3.45 19.37 -4.14
N ARG A 159 2.58 18.33 -4.16
CA ARG A 159 2.99 16.92 -4.05
C ARG A 159 3.07 16.16 -5.37
N TYR A 160 3.08 16.85 -6.52
CA TYR A 160 2.94 16.24 -7.85
C TYR A 160 3.90 15.08 -8.12
N LEU A 161 5.17 15.17 -7.74
CA LEU A 161 6.14 14.07 -7.91
C LEU A 161 5.71 12.80 -7.18
N GLY A 162 5.13 12.95 -5.99
CA GLY A 162 4.55 11.86 -5.22
C GLY A 162 3.26 11.34 -5.86
N GLU A 163 2.36 12.22 -6.29
CA GLU A 163 1.11 11.81 -6.94
C GLU A 163 1.34 11.02 -8.23
N PHE A 164 2.34 11.40 -9.05
CA PHE A 164 2.72 10.62 -10.22
C PHE A 164 3.24 9.22 -9.85
N TYR A 165 4.06 9.10 -8.80
CA TYR A 165 4.52 7.80 -8.32
C TYR A 165 3.37 6.91 -7.82
N ARG A 166 2.38 7.51 -7.15
CA ARG A 166 1.17 6.81 -6.70
C ARG A 166 0.36 6.29 -7.88
N ILE A 167 0.09 7.16 -8.86
CA ILE A 167 -0.64 6.78 -10.08
C ILE A 167 0.11 5.65 -10.80
N TYR A 168 1.42 5.78 -10.98
CA TYR A 168 2.26 4.74 -11.57
C TYR A 168 2.09 3.40 -10.84
N THR A 169 2.23 3.41 -9.51
CA THR A 169 2.09 2.22 -8.67
C THR A 169 0.70 1.60 -8.77
N LEU A 170 -0.35 2.41 -8.72
CA LEU A 170 -1.74 1.96 -8.76
C LEU A 170 -2.10 1.38 -10.14
N LEU A 171 -1.65 2.00 -11.22
CA LEU A 171 -1.80 1.47 -12.58
C LEU A 171 -1.10 0.12 -12.72
N PHE A 172 0.10 0.00 -12.15
CA PHE A 172 0.88 -1.24 -12.18
C PHE A 172 0.21 -2.35 -11.36
N LEU A 173 -0.34 -2.00 -10.20
CA LEU A 173 -1.09 -2.91 -9.34
C LEU A 173 -2.40 -3.35 -10.01
N LEU A 174 -3.14 -2.41 -10.62
CA LEU A 174 -4.35 -2.72 -11.38
C LEU A 174 -4.03 -3.64 -12.56
N PHE A 175 -2.95 -3.36 -13.29
CA PHE A 175 -2.44 -4.23 -14.35
C PHE A 175 -2.14 -5.63 -13.82
N ALA A 176 -1.48 -5.76 -12.66
CA ALA A 176 -1.23 -7.05 -12.02
C ALA A 176 -2.53 -7.81 -11.76
N TYR A 177 -3.50 -7.17 -11.12
CA TYR A 177 -4.75 -7.78 -10.71
C TYR A 177 -5.67 -8.13 -11.88
N VAL A 178 -5.65 -7.36 -12.97
CA VAL A 178 -6.43 -7.69 -14.16
C VAL A 178 -5.87 -8.95 -14.84
N ASN A 179 -4.54 -9.04 -14.98
CA ASN A 179 -3.87 -10.09 -15.75
C ASN A 179 -3.55 -11.37 -14.96
N ILE A 180 -3.71 -11.34 -13.63
CA ILE A 180 -3.46 -12.52 -12.80
C ILE A 180 -4.48 -13.62 -13.05
N SER A 181 -4.00 -14.84 -13.24
CA SER A 181 -4.82 -16.05 -13.20
C SER A 181 -4.63 -16.73 -11.84
N PRO A 182 -5.69 -16.87 -11.03
CA PRO A 182 -5.62 -17.65 -9.80
C PRO A 182 -5.24 -19.09 -10.09
N LEU A 183 -4.48 -19.70 -9.17
CA LEU A 183 -4.15 -21.12 -9.29
C LEU A 183 -5.40 -22.01 -9.33
N LYS A 184 -6.39 -21.64 -8.51
CA LYS A 184 -7.72 -22.24 -8.56
C LYS A 184 -8.79 -21.16 -8.50
N GLU A 185 -9.60 -21.12 -9.53
CA GLU A 185 -10.76 -20.22 -9.60
C GLU A 185 -11.88 -20.74 -8.69
N THR A 186 -11.86 -20.33 -7.43
CA THR A 186 -13.00 -20.50 -6.53
C THR A 186 -13.84 -19.23 -6.53
N LYS A 187 -15.15 -19.35 -6.23
CA LYS A 187 -16.04 -18.18 -6.10
C LYS A 187 -15.50 -17.15 -5.09
N VAL A 188 -14.86 -17.60 -4.02
CA VAL A 188 -14.29 -16.74 -2.97
C VAL A 188 -13.08 -15.97 -3.50
N VAL A 189 -12.13 -16.64 -4.14
CA VAL A 189 -10.91 -16.01 -4.69
C VAL A 189 -11.26 -15.04 -5.81
N MET A 190 -12.17 -15.41 -6.72
CA MET A 190 -12.62 -14.52 -7.79
C MET A 190 -13.35 -13.29 -7.26
N ARG A 191 -14.18 -13.45 -6.22
CA ARG A 191 -14.81 -12.31 -5.53
C ARG A 191 -13.75 -11.39 -4.91
N ALA A 192 -12.74 -11.94 -4.24
CA ALA A 192 -11.67 -11.13 -3.67
C ALA A 192 -10.87 -10.38 -4.74
N LYS A 193 -10.49 -11.04 -5.85
CA LYS A 193 -9.85 -10.40 -7.00
C LYS A 193 -10.67 -9.21 -7.52
N ASN A 194 -11.98 -9.39 -7.71
CA ASN A 194 -12.85 -8.32 -8.20
C ASN A 194 -12.96 -7.16 -7.20
N LEU A 195 -13.04 -7.46 -5.89
CA LEU A 195 -13.06 -6.43 -4.85
C LEU A 195 -11.75 -5.64 -4.82
N TRP A 196 -10.60 -6.29 -4.99
CA TRP A 196 -9.32 -5.59 -5.11
C TRP A 196 -9.26 -4.69 -6.34
N ILE A 197 -9.72 -5.16 -7.50
CA ILE A 197 -9.79 -4.33 -8.72
C ILE A 197 -10.63 -3.07 -8.47
N ILE A 198 -11.81 -3.22 -7.87
CA ILE A 198 -12.68 -2.08 -7.51
C ILE A 198 -11.98 -1.13 -6.54
N CYS A 199 -11.32 -1.68 -5.52
CA CYS A 199 -10.56 -0.91 -4.55
C CYS A 199 -9.46 -0.08 -5.23
N TRP A 200 -8.64 -0.70 -6.08
CA TRP A 200 -7.56 -0.01 -6.78
C TRP A 200 -8.06 1.03 -7.77
N LEU A 201 -9.20 0.80 -8.42
CA LEU A 201 -9.87 1.82 -9.22
C LEU A 201 -10.30 3.02 -8.38
N PHE A 202 -10.87 2.80 -7.19
CA PHE A 202 -11.25 3.90 -6.30
C PHE A 202 -10.04 4.72 -5.85
N ILE A 203 -8.94 4.06 -5.46
CA ILE A 203 -7.72 4.77 -5.06
C ILE A 203 -7.09 5.49 -6.26
N LEU A 204 -7.13 4.91 -7.46
CA LEU A 204 -6.63 5.55 -8.68
C LEU A 204 -7.44 6.80 -9.05
N ILE A 205 -8.78 6.71 -9.00
CA ILE A 205 -9.65 7.87 -9.22
C ILE A 205 -9.34 8.96 -8.19
N HIS A 206 -9.16 8.57 -6.92
CA HIS A 206 -8.74 9.50 -5.87
C HIS A 206 -7.39 10.17 -6.20
N ALA A 207 -6.36 9.41 -6.55
CA ALA A 207 -5.05 9.94 -6.89
C ALA A 207 -5.07 10.90 -8.10
N ILE A 208 -5.81 10.55 -9.16
CA ILE A 208 -5.98 11.42 -10.34
C ILE A 208 -6.75 12.69 -9.99
N SER A 209 -7.75 12.58 -9.11
CA SER A 209 -8.57 13.73 -8.75
C SER A 209 -7.82 14.77 -7.90
N MET A 210 -6.71 14.41 -7.25
CA MET A 210 -5.86 15.37 -6.52
C MET A 210 -5.26 16.45 -7.42
N PHE A 211 -5.27 16.25 -8.74
CA PHE A 211 -4.88 17.26 -9.73
C PHE A 211 -6.00 18.29 -10.01
N PHE A 212 -7.22 18.05 -9.53
CA PHE A 212 -8.40 18.87 -9.79
C PHE A 212 -9.03 19.36 -8.47
N THR A 213 -8.87 20.65 -8.19
CA THR A 213 -9.32 21.27 -6.91
C THR A 213 -10.84 21.31 -6.73
N SER A 214 -11.63 21.14 -7.79
CA SER A 214 -13.09 21.32 -7.77
C SER A 214 -13.92 20.07 -7.38
N ILE A 215 -13.28 18.91 -7.18
CA ILE A 215 -13.99 17.61 -7.02
C ILE A 215 -13.64 16.92 -5.69
N THR A 216 -12.91 17.59 -4.80
CA THR A 216 -12.27 17.00 -3.60
C THR A 216 -13.24 16.32 -2.61
N ASP A 217 -14.48 16.79 -2.50
CA ASP A 217 -15.45 16.23 -1.55
C ASP A 217 -15.99 14.86 -2.01
N ILE A 218 -16.28 14.72 -3.30
CA ILE A 218 -16.71 13.44 -3.91
C ILE A 218 -15.58 12.41 -3.84
N VAL A 219 -14.34 12.89 -3.89
CA VAL A 219 -13.11 12.10 -3.93
C VAL A 219 -12.80 11.43 -2.60
N SER A 220 -13.22 12.03 -1.49
CA SER A 220 -13.07 11.44 -0.14
C SER A 220 -13.92 10.17 0.02
N ILE A 221 -15.04 10.07 -0.70
CA ILE A 221 -15.92 8.89 -0.70
C ILE A 221 -15.21 7.69 -1.32
N PHE A 222 -14.44 7.88 -2.40
CA PHE A 222 -13.68 6.79 -3.02
C PHE A 222 -12.59 6.26 -2.08
N LEU A 223 -11.88 7.15 -1.38
CA LEU A 223 -10.88 6.74 -0.40
C LEU A 223 -11.53 5.97 0.77
N LEU A 224 -12.65 6.47 1.33
CA LEU A 224 -13.38 5.76 2.38
C LEU A 224 -13.87 4.39 1.92
N GLY A 225 -14.47 4.32 0.73
CA GLY A 225 -14.93 3.07 0.11
C GLY A 225 -13.78 2.08 -0.09
N SER A 226 -12.61 2.55 -0.53
CA SER A 226 -11.42 1.71 -0.67
C SER A 226 -10.95 1.16 0.68
N GLY A 227 -10.95 1.98 1.73
CA GLY A 227 -10.58 1.55 3.09
C GLY A 227 -11.51 0.46 3.64
N ILE A 228 -12.82 0.62 3.44
CA ILE A 228 -13.82 -0.40 3.83
C ILE A 228 -13.55 -1.72 3.11
N ILE A 229 -13.30 -1.67 1.80
CA ILE A 229 -13.02 -2.87 1.00
C ILE A 229 -11.72 -3.56 1.47
N ILE A 230 -10.65 -2.79 1.69
CA ILE A 230 -9.35 -3.33 2.13
C ILE A 230 -9.47 -4.02 3.49
N VAL A 231 -10.14 -3.38 4.45
CA VAL A 231 -10.39 -3.95 5.77
C VAL A 231 -11.25 -5.20 5.66
N TYR A 232 -12.32 -5.15 4.85
CA TYR A 232 -13.19 -6.30 4.62
C TYR A 232 -12.42 -7.50 4.07
N ILE A 233 -11.63 -7.32 3.00
CA ILE A 233 -10.84 -8.42 2.43
C ILE A 233 -9.86 -8.96 3.47
N SER A 234 -9.15 -8.08 4.19
CA SER A 234 -8.10 -8.50 5.13
C SER A 234 -8.64 -9.25 6.35
N LEU A 235 -9.85 -8.93 6.81
CA LEU A 235 -10.49 -9.59 7.95
C LEU A 235 -11.22 -10.88 7.55
N PHE A 236 -11.95 -10.87 6.43
CA PHE A 236 -12.90 -11.93 6.10
C PHE A 236 -12.44 -12.85 4.96
N ILE A 237 -11.50 -12.41 4.13
CA ILE A 237 -10.96 -13.18 3.00
C ILE A 237 -9.44 -12.99 2.91
N PRO A 238 -8.66 -13.30 3.97
CA PRO A 238 -7.22 -13.07 3.97
C PRO A 238 -6.50 -13.87 2.87
N GLU A 239 -7.05 -15.01 2.44
CA GLU A 239 -6.57 -15.78 1.27
C GLU A 239 -6.65 -14.96 -0.03
N GLY A 240 -7.54 -13.98 -0.07
CA GLY A 240 -7.67 -13.01 -1.16
C GLY A 240 -6.46 -12.10 -1.34
N VAL A 241 -5.46 -12.14 -0.45
CA VAL A 241 -4.14 -11.52 -0.66
C VAL A 241 -3.26 -12.37 -1.58
N LEU A 242 -3.48 -13.69 -1.63
CA LEU A 242 -2.66 -14.67 -2.34
C LEU A 242 -3.35 -15.12 -3.62
N ILE A 243 -3.41 -14.23 -4.59
CA ILE A 243 -4.17 -14.49 -5.81
C ILE A 243 -3.28 -15.11 -6.89
N SER A 244 -1.96 -14.91 -6.89
CA SER A 244 -1.12 -15.46 -7.98
C SER A 244 -0.68 -16.89 -7.70
N TYR A 245 -0.63 -17.67 -8.78
CA TYR A 245 0.08 -18.94 -8.78
C TYR A 245 1.53 -18.81 -8.30
N ILE A 246 2.22 -17.73 -8.65
CA ILE A 246 3.63 -17.47 -8.33
C ILE A 246 3.84 -17.32 -6.82
N GLN A 247 2.93 -16.63 -6.13
CA GLN A 247 2.93 -16.52 -4.67
C GLN A 247 2.77 -17.90 -4.02
N ILE A 248 1.88 -18.74 -4.57
CA ILE A 248 1.59 -20.08 -4.04
C ILE A 248 2.70 -21.09 -4.36
N THR A 249 3.38 -21.00 -5.50
CA THR A 249 4.49 -21.92 -5.81
C THR A 249 5.73 -21.64 -4.95
N ARG A 250 6.01 -20.38 -4.62
CA ARG A 250 7.07 -20.05 -3.66
C ARG A 250 6.81 -20.68 -2.28
N LEU A 251 5.54 -20.73 -1.89
CA LEU A 251 5.06 -21.42 -0.68
C LEU A 251 5.31 -22.92 -0.71
N LEU A 252 4.96 -23.58 -1.81
CA LEU A 252 5.15 -25.03 -1.96
C LEU A 252 6.64 -25.40 -1.96
N ASN A 253 7.50 -24.60 -2.59
CA ASN A 253 8.96 -24.84 -2.55
C ASN A 253 9.54 -24.70 -1.13
N ILE A 254 9.00 -23.80 -0.31
CA ILE A 254 9.37 -23.68 1.11
C ILE A 254 8.80 -24.87 1.90
N TYR A 255 7.59 -25.32 1.58
CA TYR A 255 6.95 -26.48 2.19
C TYR A 255 7.75 -27.77 1.94
N ASP A 256 8.18 -28.03 0.71
CA ASP A 256 8.97 -29.21 0.36
C ASP A 256 10.38 -29.17 1.01
N ALA A 257 10.95 -27.98 1.19
CA ALA A 257 12.19 -27.81 1.93
C ALA A 257 12.03 -28.15 3.43
N ILE A 258 10.88 -27.80 4.04
CA ILE A 258 10.60 -28.03 5.46
C ILE A 258 10.08 -29.45 5.72
N SER A 259 9.32 -30.06 4.80
CA SER A 259 8.74 -31.41 5.01
C SER A 259 9.80 -32.49 4.99
N ASN A 260 10.96 -32.20 4.40
CA ASN A 260 12.15 -33.03 4.46
C ASN A 260 12.91 -32.91 5.80
N GLU A 261 12.56 -31.97 6.69
CA GLU A 261 13.31 -31.73 7.93
C GLU A 261 12.54 -31.92 9.26
N GLU A 262 11.21 -31.71 9.38
CA GLU A 262 10.56 -31.83 10.72
C GLU A 262 9.07 -32.26 10.67
N THR A 263 8.74 -33.52 10.99
CA THR A 263 7.36 -34.07 10.90
C THR A 263 6.43 -33.67 12.06
N GLU A 264 6.94 -33.35 13.26
CA GLU A 264 6.09 -33.08 14.44
C GLU A 264 5.45 -31.69 14.47
N LYS A 265 6.06 -30.70 13.81
CA LYS A 265 5.54 -29.32 13.73
C LYS A 265 4.28 -29.22 12.85
N TYR A 266 4.12 -30.17 11.92
CA TYR A 266 3.06 -30.20 10.90
C TYR A 266 1.66 -30.36 11.49
N LEU A 267 1.48 -31.23 12.48
CA LEU A 267 0.17 -31.52 13.07
C LEU A 267 -0.43 -30.28 13.76
N SER A 268 0.42 -29.42 14.35
CA SER A 268 -0.01 -28.18 15.02
C SER A 268 -0.42 -27.04 14.06
N ILE A 269 0.11 -27.04 12.84
CA ILE A 269 -0.18 -26.02 11.81
C ILE A 269 -1.49 -26.35 11.09
N GLN A 270 -1.80 -27.64 10.93
CA GLN A 270 -2.97 -28.14 10.22
C GLN A 270 -4.29 -27.79 10.94
N GLU A 271 -4.33 -27.90 12.29
CA GLU A 271 -5.51 -27.54 13.09
C GLU A 271 -5.86 -26.03 13.08
N ASN A 272 -4.87 -25.14 12.91
CA ASN A 272 -5.09 -23.68 13.00
C ASN A 272 -5.35 -22.98 11.66
N ASN A 273 -5.20 -23.68 10.53
CA ASN A 273 -5.25 -23.09 9.19
C ASN A 273 -6.13 -23.91 8.23
N GLU A 274 -7.18 -24.55 8.73
CA GLU A 274 -8.06 -25.44 7.96
C GLU A 274 -8.52 -24.82 6.64
N GLN A 275 -8.78 -23.51 6.55
CA GLN A 275 -9.17 -22.84 5.29
C GLN A 275 -8.03 -22.72 4.26
N ILE A 276 -6.83 -22.31 4.68
CA ILE A 276 -5.65 -22.24 3.78
C ILE A 276 -5.22 -23.65 3.39
N PHE A 277 -5.22 -24.57 4.34
CA PHE A 277 -4.87 -25.96 4.12
C PHE A 277 -5.90 -26.66 3.22
N THR A 278 -7.20 -26.42 3.44
CA THR A 278 -8.27 -26.88 2.53
C THR A 278 -8.07 -26.29 1.15
N TYR A 279 -7.80 -24.98 1.04
CA TYR A 279 -7.51 -24.37 -0.25
C TYR A 279 -6.32 -25.04 -0.96
N LEU A 280 -5.20 -25.23 -0.26
CA LEU A 280 -3.99 -25.91 -0.75
C LEU A 280 -4.21 -27.40 -1.04
N GLN A 281 -5.04 -28.11 -0.27
CA GLN A 281 -5.40 -29.52 -0.51
C GLN A 281 -6.34 -29.66 -1.69
N THR A 282 -7.13 -28.63 -1.99
CA THR A 282 -7.97 -28.63 -3.19
C THR A 282 -7.17 -28.34 -4.47
N ILE A 283 -5.89 -28.00 -4.33
CA ILE A 283 -4.91 -27.84 -5.39
C ILE A 283 -4.18 -29.18 -5.51
N ASP A 284 -4.23 -29.81 -6.69
CA ASP A 284 -3.56 -31.08 -6.96
C ASP A 284 -2.05 -30.84 -7.09
N VAL A 285 -1.35 -30.89 -5.95
CA VAL A 285 0.07 -30.51 -5.82
C VAL A 285 0.96 -31.37 -6.73
N GLU A 286 0.67 -32.66 -6.87
CA GLU A 286 1.41 -33.57 -7.76
C GLU A 286 1.32 -33.09 -9.22
N LYS A 287 0.13 -32.70 -9.68
CA LYS A 287 -0.07 -32.25 -11.07
C LYS A 287 0.66 -30.95 -11.42
N ILE A 288 0.98 -30.16 -10.40
CA ILE A 288 1.70 -28.89 -10.53
C ILE A 288 3.22 -29.10 -10.55
N LEU A 289 3.72 -29.99 -9.69
CA LEU A 289 5.14 -30.31 -9.62
C LEU A 289 5.62 -31.06 -10.87
N PHE A 290 4.78 -31.92 -11.46
CA PHE A 290 5.15 -32.71 -12.64
C PHE A 290 5.02 -31.99 -13.99
N ASN A 291 4.22 -30.92 -14.09
CA ASN A 291 4.06 -30.18 -15.36
C ASN A 291 5.07 -29.03 -15.55
N ASN A 292 5.70 -28.53 -14.48
CA ASN A 292 6.61 -27.38 -14.56
C ASN A 292 8.10 -27.74 -14.55
N GLY A 293 8.44 -29.03 -14.66
CA GLY A 293 9.82 -29.48 -14.90
C GLY A 293 10.31 -29.29 -16.34
N LYS A 294 9.61 -28.50 -17.17
CA LYS A 294 9.89 -28.36 -18.62
C LYS A 294 10.07 -26.93 -19.16
N ASP A 295 9.98 -25.88 -18.34
CA ASP A 295 10.24 -24.49 -18.79
C ASP A 295 11.23 -23.74 -17.88
#